data_AF-A0A7X8MZQ9-F1
#
_entry.id   AF-A0A7X8MZQ9-F1
#
_cell.length_a   1.000
_cell.length_b   1.000
_cell.length_c   1.000
_cell.angle_alpha   90.00
_cell.angle_beta   90.00
_cell.angle_gamma   90.00
#
_symmetry.space_group_name_H-M   'P 1'
#
loop_
_entity.id
_entity.type
_entity.pdbx_description
1 polymer ?
#
loop_
_entity_poly.entity_id
_entity_poly.type
_entity_poly.pdbx_seq_one_letter_code
_entity_poly.pdbx_strand_id
1 'polypeptide(L)'
;MTKKAIFLLVIVMAIIAGAITIYIMMIPKAFYSKNEIIENTNYLNQEMEVLDVIQLDEKTYFVPLLSNDGESYGSSIWVWGGWKWNCIGVTTASGPQIVVNEENSYIYWNVHPKDEVHKWEFYLTSERNYSVTTVGNDNKLEVYYPKVQMKHSVEFGENSYGYIKIPSEWKEVIGSFDSYPAETGIIPSSHSYMYHWQAYNDDGESVRLEHTFRHGGGGSYGGNYFFHMTQLFPEDME
;
A
#
# COMPACT_ATOMS: atom_id res chain seq x y z
N MET A 1 27.17 10.37 -48.99
CA MET A 1 26.69 9.20 -48.22
C MET A 1 25.69 8.42 -49.06
N THR A 2 25.72 7.09 -49.03
CA THR A 2 24.70 6.28 -49.72
C THR A 2 23.37 6.38 -48.98
N LYS A 3 22.23 6.28 -49.70
CA LYS A 3 20.88 6.33 -49.09
C LYS A 3 20.73 5.34 -47.92
N LYS A 4 21.42 4.18 -48.00
CA LYS A 4 21.49 3.17 -46.94
C LYS A 4 22.20 3.66 -45.68
N ALA A 5 23.29 4.41 -45.82
CA ALA A 5 24.02 4.96 -44.68
C ALA A 5 23.23 6.08 -43.96
N ILE A 6 22.48 6.89 -44.70
CA ILE A 6 21.59 7.92 -44.12
C ILE A 6 20.44 7.24 -43.35
N PHE A 7 19.82 6.21 -43.94
CA PHE A 7 18.76 5.45 -43.29
C PHE A 7 19.24 4.77 -42.00
N LEU A 8 20.43 4.15 -42.02
CA LEU A 8 21.01 3.53 -40.84
C LEU A 8 21.33 4.55 -39.74
N LEU A 9 21.83 5.72 -40.10
CA LEU A 9 22.10 6.82 -39.16
C LEU A 9 20.80 7.32 -38.48
N VAL A 10 19.69 7.43 -39.24
CA VAL A 10 18.39 7.81 -38.68
C VAL A 10 17.89 6.75 -37.69
N ILE A 11 18.02 5.46 -38.00
CA ILE A 11 17.65 4.38 -37.08
C ILE A 11 18.47 4.44 -35.79
N VAL A 12 19.79 4.61 -35.90
CA VAL A 12 20.67 4.70 -34.73
C VAL A 12 20.30 5.91 -33.86
N MET A 13 20.03 7.07 -34.47
CA MET A 13 19.57 8.25 -33.72
C MET A 13 18.21 8.02 -33.05
N ALA A 14 17.28 7.32 -33.71
CA ALA A 14 15.99 6.98 -33.12
C ALA A 14 16.13 6.03 -31.92
N ILE A 15 17.03 5.05 -32.00
CA ILE A 15 17.32 4.13 -30.88
C ILE A 15 17.94 4.90 -29.71
N ILE A 16 18.91 5.79 -29.97
CA ILE A 16 19.54 6.62 -28.93
C ILE A 16 18.50 7.52 -28.27
N ALA A 17 17.66 8.21 -29.05
CA ALA A 17 16.61 9.07 -28.52
C ALA A 17 15.59 8.26 -27.69
N GLY A 18 15.22 7.06 -28.14
CA GLY A 18 14.36 6.15 -27.40
C GLY A 18 14.98 5.72 -26.06
N ALA A 19 16.26 5.33 -26.06
CA ALA A 19 16.98 4.95 -24.85
C ALA A 19 17.09 6.11 -23.85
N ILE A 20 17.40 7.33 -24.32
CA ILE A 20 17.43 8.54 -23.48
C ILE A 20 16.05 8.82 -22.88
N THR A 21 14.99 8.69 -23.68
CA THR A 21 13.61 8.91 -23.22
C THR A 21 13.25 7.93 -22.11
N ILE A 22 13.52 6.64 -22.31
CA ILE A 22 13.29 5.59 -21.31
C ILE A 22 14.11 5.87 -20.03
N TYR A 23 15.36 6.26 -20.18
CA TYR A 23 16.24 6.59 -19.05
C TYR A 23 15.69 7.76 -18.22
N ILE A 24 15.25 8.85 -18.86
CA ILE A 24 14.62 9.98 -18.17
C ILE A 24 13.34 9.55 -17.47
N MET A 25 12.56 8.64 -18.08
CA MET A 25 11.34 8.14 -17.45
C MET A 25 11.62 7.28 -16.21
N MET A 26 12.75 6.58 -16.17
CA MET A 26 13.09 5.71 -15.04
C MET A 26 13.53 6.48 -13.79
N ILE A 27 14.08 7.69 -13.95
CA ILE A 27 14.65 8.47 -12.84
C ILE A 27 13.57 9.39 -12.26
N PRO A 28 13.20 9.21 -10.99
CA PRO A 28 12.27 10.11 -10.33
C PRO A 28 12.83 11.52 -10.26
N LYS A 29 12.00 12.50 -10.61
CA LYS A 29 12.31 13.91 -10.35
C LYS A 29 12.24 14.18 -8.85
N ALA A 30 12.81 15.31 -8.41
CA ALA A 30 12.59 15.82 -7.07
C ALA A 30 11.09 15.80 -6.74
N PHE A 31 10.76 15.39 -5.51
CA PHE A 31 9.38 15.34 -5.07
C PHE A 31 8.82 16.75 -4.88
N TYR A 32 7.49 16.85 -4.90
CA TYR A 32 6.77 18.10 -4.78
C TYR A 32 7.01 18.79 -3.43
N SER A 33 7.00 20.11 -3.45
CA SER A 33 6.90 20.95 -2.24
C SER A 33 5.52 20.82 -1.60
N LYS A 34 5.37 21.23 -0.33
CA LYS A 34 4.09 21.19 0.39
C LYS A 34 2.93 21.86 -0.38
N ASN A 35 3.18 23.00 -1.01
CA ASN A 35 2.16 23.71 -1.81
C ASN A 35 1.79 22.93 -3.07
N GLU A 36 2.78 22.40 -3.79
CA GLU A 36 2.54 21.59 -4.98
C GLU A 36 1.79 20.30 -4.66
N ILE A 37 2.03 19.69 -3.49
CA ILE A 37 1.27 18.52 -3.01
C ILE A 37 -0.22 18.89 -2.91
N ILE A 38 -0.56 19.99 -2.23
CA ILE A 38 -1.96 20.42 -2.07
C ILE A 38 -2.61 20.73 -3.42
N GLU A 39 -1.93 21.48 -4.30
CA GLU A 39 -2.44 21.80 -5.65
C GLU A 39 -2.70 20.55 -6.50
N ASN A 40 -1.86 19.51 -6.35
CA ASN A 40 -2.00 18.27 -7.09
C ASN A 40 -2.91 17.24 -6.38
N THR A 41 -3.36 17.53 -5.15
CA THR A 41 -4.32 16.71 -4.39
C THR A 41 -5.73 17.24 -4.63
N ASN A 42 -6.23 17.09 -5.86
CA ASN A 42 -7.45 17.75 -6.32
C ASN A 42 -8.76 17.02 -5.93
N TYR A 43 -8.70 16.05 -5.00
CA TYR A 43 -9.80 15.12 -4.71
C TYR A 43 -10.46 15.35 -3.35
N LEU A 44 -9.94 16.25 -2.53
CA LEU A 44 -10.49 16.52 -1.21
C LEU A 44 -11.36 17.77 -1.24
N ASN A 45 -12.59 17.64 -0.73
CA ASN A 45 -13.52 18.76 -0.56
C ASN A 45 -13.17 19.64 0.66
N GLN A 46 -12.11 19.29 1.40
CA GLN A 46 -11.66 19.95 2.62
C GLN A 46 -10.24 20.45 2.42
N GLU A 47 -9.95 21.64 2.91
CA GLU A 47 -8.59 22.18 2.90
C GLU A 47 -7.72 21.44 3.93
N MET A 48 -6.58 20.94 3.45
CA MET A 48 -5.62 20.17 4.24
C MET A 48 -4.27 20.87 4.27
N GLU A 49 -3.57 20.71 5.39
CA GLU A 49 -2.17 21.03 5.61
C GLU A 49 -1.31 19.76 5.50
N VAL A 50 -0.14 19.90 4.89
CA VAL A 50 0.87 18.83 4.86
C VAL A 50 1.68 18.83 6.16
N LEU A 51 1.50 17.78 6.97
CA LEU A 51 2.28 17.61 8.20
C LEU A 51 3.74 17.32 7.88
N ASP A 52 3.98 16.31 7.04
CA ASP A 52 5.33 15.85 6.67
C ASP A 52 5.37 15.24 5.26
N VAL A 53 6.57 15.00 4.74
CA VAL A 53 6.83 14.35 3.45
C VAL A 53 7.81 13.20 3.66
N ILE A 54 7.29 11.98 3.65
CA ILE A 54 8.03 10.79 4.03
C ILE A 54 8.33 9.95 2.79
N GLN A 55 9.61 9.81 2.47
CA GLN A 55 10.06 8.94 1.40
C GLN A 55 10.04 7.49 1.89
N LEU A 56 9.14 6.66 1.34
CA LEU A 56 9.09 5.22 1.65
C LEU A 56 10.18 4.48 0.88
N ASP A 57 10.39 4.85 -0.39
CA ASP A 57 11.51 4.41 -1.24
C ASP A 57 11.76 5.38 -2.40
N GLU A 58 12.58 4.97 -3.38
CA GLU A 58 12.93 5.79 -4.53
C GLU A 58 11.72 6.31 -5.32
N LYS A 59 10.61 5.56 -5.36
CA LYS A 59 9.46 5.83 -6.23
C LYS A 59 8.14 5.98 -5.48
N THR A 60 8.16 6.03 -4.15
CA THR A 60 6.96 6.05 -3.32
C THR A 60 7.10 7.03 -2.16
N TYR A 61 6.12 7.92 -2.00
CA TYR A 61 6.03 8.85 -0.87
C TYR A 61 4.71 8.67 -0.12
N PHE A 62 4.80 8.79 1.20
CA PHE A 62 3.69 8.92 2.12
C PHE A 62 3.66 10.34 2.68
N VAL A 63 2.48 10.95 2.65
CA VAL A 63 2.29 12.34 3.07
C VAL A 63 1.11 12.39 4.04
N PRO A 64 1.36 12.47 5.35
CA PRO A 64 0.31 12.71 6.35
C PRO A 64 -0.27 14.11 6.22
N LEU A 65 -1.60 14.19 6.31
CA LEU A 65 -2.37 15.42 6.11
C LEU A 65 -3.20 15.72 7.38
N LEU A 66 -3.37 17.00 7.69
CA LEU A 66 -4.25 17.48 8.75
C LEU A 66 -5.21 18.51 8.16
N SER A 67 -6.49 18.42 8.46
CA SER A 67 -7.42 19.47 8.04
C SER A 67 -7.15 20.80 8.73
N ASN A 68 -7.47 21.91 8.07
CA ASN A 68 -7.28 23.24 8.62
C ASN A 68 -8.07 23.51 9.92
N ASP A 69 -9.14 22.74 10.17
CA ASP A 69 -9.90 22.78 11.44
C ASP A 69 -9.28 21.94 12.56
N GLY A 70 -8.25 21.13 12.25
CA GLY A 70 -7.52 20.31 13.22
C GLY A 70 -8.19 19.00 13.61
N GLU A 71 -9.31 18.62 12.99
CA GLU A 71 -10.11 17.46 13.41
C GLU A 71 -9.95 16.21 12.53
N SER A 72 -9.52 16.35 11.26
CA SER A 72 -9.40 15.25 10.30
C SER A 72 -7.93 14.92 10.02
N TYR A 73 -7.52 13.69 10.36
CA TYR A 73 -6.17 13.18 10.13
C TYR A 73 -6.17 12.27 8.91
N GLY A 74 -5.78 12.86 7.78
CA GLY A 74 -5.77 12.22 6.47
C GLY A 74 -4.39 11.76 6.03
N SER A 75 -4.32 11.22 4.82
CA SER A 75 -3.06 10.83 4.20
C SER A 75 -3.16 10.89 2.69
N SER A 76 -2.01 10.99 2.03
CA SER A 76 -1.88 10.72 0.59
C SER A 76 -0.66 9.87 0.28
N ILE A 77 -0.77 9.07 -0.78
CA ILE A 77 0.28 8.21 -1.32
C ILE A 77 0.59 8.64 -2.73
N TRP A 78 1.88 8.81 -3.01
CA TRP A 78 2.38 9.27 -4.29
C TRP A 78 3.36 8.27 -4.87
N VAL A 79 3.18 7.96 -6.15
CA VAL A 79 4.05 7.06 -6.89
C VAL A 79 4.60 7.73 -8.13
N TRP A 80 5.87 7.46 -8.45
CA TRP A 80 6.51 7.93 -9.67
C TRP A 80 5.88 7.27 -10.90
N GLY A 81 5.18 8.04 -11.73
CA GLY A 81 4.55 7.55 -12.95
C GLY A 81 5.39 7.69 -14.22
N GLY A 82 6.72 7.82 -14.08
CA GLY A 82 7.63 7.98 -15.22
C GLY A 82 7.87 9.43 -15.65
N TRP A 83 6.86 10.30 -15.60
CA TRP A 83 7.02 11.71 -16.02
C TRP A 83 6.81 12.72 -14.89
N LYS A 84 5.96 12.34 -13.96
CA LYS A 84 5.50 13.14 -12.82
C LYS A 84 5.11 12.21 -11.68
N TRP A 85 5.06 12.77 -10.47
CA TRP A 85 4.48 12.11 -9.31
C TRP A 85 2.96 12.12 -9.44
N ASN A 86 2.35 10.96 -9.23
CA ASN A 86 0.90 10.80 -9.24
C ASN A 86 0.41 10.50 -7.83
N CYS A 87 -0.60 11.24 -7.37
CA CYS A 87 -1.34 10.88 -6.17
C CYS A 87 -2.21 9.67 -6.51
N ILE A 88 -1.84 8.51 -5.97
CA ILE A 88 -2.57 7.25 -6.19
C ILE A 88 -3.55 6.95 -5.06
N GLY A 89 -3.42 7.62 -3.92
CA GLY A 89 -4.29 7.44 -2.78
C GLY A 89 -4.39 8.75 -2.02
N VAL A 90 -5.59 9.16 -1.63
CA VAL A 90 -5.80 10.25 -0.69
C VAL A 90 -7.04 9.98 0.14
N THR A 91 -6.99 10.33 1.42
CA THR A 91 -8.11 10.13 2.35
C THR A 91 -8.12 11.18 3.45
N THR A 92 -9.31 11.50 3.96
CA THR A 92 -9.49 12.43 5.09
C THR A 92 -9.50 11.73 6.45
N ALA A 93 -9.55 10.40 6.46
CA ALA A 93 -9.31 9.55 7.62
C ALA A 93 -8.71 8.22 7.19
N SER A 94 -7.66 7.78 7.87
CA SER A 94 -7.12 6.44 7.66
C SER A 94 -6.53 5.88 8.95
N GLY A 95 -7.11 4.78 9.44
CA GLY A 95 -6.33 3.83 10.22
C GLY A 95 -5.20 3.21 9.39
N PRO A 96 -4.50 2.19 9.90
CA PRO A 96 -3.44 1.52 9.16
C PRO A 96 -3.89 1.00 7.79
N GLN A 97 -3.06 1.24 6.79
CA GLN A 97 -3.29 0.86 5.40
C GLN A 97 -2.00 0.36 4.76
N ILE A 98 -2.12 -0.39 3.67
CA ILE A 98 -0.97 -0.93 2.94
C ILE A 98 -0.85 -0.25 1.58
N VAL A 99 0.35 0.24 1.28
CA VAL A 99 0.79 0.53 -0.08
C VAL A 99 1.72 -0.59 -0.56
N VAL A 100 1.48 -1.09 -1.76
CA VAL A 100 2.29 -2.09 -2.45
C VAL A 100 2.90 -1.46 -3.68
N ASN A 101 4.20 -1.68 -3.88
CA ASN A 101 4.87 -1.45 -5.15
C ASN A 101 5.57 -2.73 -5.62
N GLU A 102 6.27 -2.66 -6.76
CA GLU A 102 6.87 -3.81 -7.44
C GLU A 102 7.89 -4.58 -6.56
N GLU A 103 8.54 -3.92 -5.60
CA GLU A 103 9.61 -4.51 -4.77
C GLU A 103 9.25 -4.58 -3.29
N ASN A 104 8.53 -3.58 -2.79
CA ASN A 104 8.32 -3.28 -1.38
C ASN A 104 6.83 -3.02 -1.09
N SER A 105 6.47 -3.29 0.16
CA SER A 105 5.14 -3.00 0.67
C SER A 105 5.30 -2.36 2.04
N TYR A 106 4.49 -1.36 2.33
CA TYR A 106 4.56 -0.59 3.56
C TYR A 106 3.19 -0.48 4.19
N ILE A 107 3.14 -0.65 5.50
CA ILE A 107 1.98 -0.25 6.31
C ILE A 107 2.21 1.18 6.74
N TYR A 108 1.23 2.04 6.57
CA TYR A 108 1.30 3.44 6.98
C TYR A 108 0.01 3.85 7.70
N TRP A 109 0.10 4.89 8.54
CA TRP A 109 -1.03 5.41 9.29
C TRP A 109 -0.85 6.91 9.56
N ASN A 110 -1.97 7.61 9.75
CA ASN A 110 -2.05 8.93 10.37
C ASN A 110 -3.35 9.00 11.18
N VAL A 111 -3.25 9.02 12.51
CA VAL A 111 -4.38 8.85 13.42
C VAL A 111 -4.51 10.04 14.37
N HIS A 112 -5.73 10.33 14.78
CA HIS A 112 -6.01 11.46 15.66
C HIS A 112 -5.39 11.23 17.05
N PRO A 113 -4.60 12.16 17.63
CA PRO A 113 -3.94 11.97 18.93
C PRO A 113 -4.87 11.65 20.11
N LYS A 114 -6.11 12.17 20.12
CA LYS A 114 -7.17 11.82 21.08
C LYS A 114 -7.57 10.32 21.08
N ASP A 115 -7.19 9.54 20.07
CA ASP A 115 -7.37 8.08 20.12
C ASP A 115 -6.33 7.40 21.03
N GLU A 116 -5.29 8.12 21.48
CA GLU A 116 -4.32 7.65 22.50
C GLU A 116 -3.65 6.31 22.14
N VAL A 117 -3.35 6.12 20.85
CA VAL A 117 -2.64 4.92 20.37
C VAL A 117 -1.18 4.98 20.83
N HIS A 118 -0.76 3.97 21.59
CA HIS A 118 0.63 3.74 22.00
C HIS A 118 1.29 2.60 21.25
N LYS A 119 0.54 1.61 20.77
CA LYS A 119 1.10 0.44 20.11
C LYS A 119 0.17 -0.10 19.03
N TRP A 120 0.77 -0.50 17.92
CA TRP A 120 0.11 -1.26 16.87
C TRP A 120 0.47 -2.73 16.96
N GLU A 121 -0.52 -3.59 16.73
CA GLU A 121 -0.31 -4.98 16.36
C GLU A 121 -0.93 -5.23 14.99
N PHE A 122 -0.10 -5.60 14.02
CA PHE A 122 -0.49 -5.94 12.67
C PHE A 122 -0.52 -7.45 12.50
N TYR A 123 -1.49 -7.94 11.73
CA TYR A 123 -1.71 -9.35 11.54
C TYR A 123 -1.83 -9.71 10.07
N LEU A 124 -1.19 -10.82 9.70
CA LEU A 124 -1.49 -11.58 8.48
C LEU A 124 -2.24 -12.83 8.91
N THR A 125 -3.49 -12.97 8.47
CA THR A 125 -4.32 -14.13 8.77
C THR A 125 -4.73 -14.84 7.49
N SER A 126 -4.96 -16.15 7.60
CA SER A 126 -5.68 -16.91 6.58
C SER A 126 -6.40 -18.06 7.26
N GLU A 127 -7.64 -18.30 6.89
CA GLU A 127 -8.40 -19.41 7.43
C GLU A 127 -7.98 -20.73 6.80
N ARG A 128 -8.12 -21.82 7.57
CA ARG A 128 -7.88 -23.16 7.03
C ARG A 128 -8.83 -23.39 5.84
N ASN A 129 -8.28 -23.93 4.76
CA ASN A 129 -9.07 -24.25 3.59
C ASN A 129 -8.66 -25.62 3.04
N TYR A 130 -9.56 -26.26 2.31
CA TYR A 130 -9.27 -27.50 1.62
C TYR A 130 -9.96 -27.46 0.27
N SER A 131 -9.17 -27.64 -0.79
CA SER A 131 -9.65 -27.61 -2.16
C SER A 131 -9.45 -28.96 -2.82
N VAL A 132 -10.48 -29.44 -3.51
CA VAL A 132 -10.41 -30.63 -4.37
C VAL A 132 -10.75 -30.20 -5.78
N THR A 133 -9.80 -30.38 -6.70
CA THR A 133 -9.97 -30.06 -8.10
C THR A 133 -9.78 -31.32 -8.94
N THR A 134 -10.72 -31.62 -9.82
CA THR A 134 -10.55 -32.69 -10.81
C THR A 134 -9.75 -32.16 -12.00
N VAL A 135 -8.63 -32.82 -12.32
CA VAL A 135 -7.78 -32.50 -13.47
C VAL A 135 -7.91 -33.62 -14.50
N GLY A 136 -8.56 -33.34 -15.63
CA GLY A 136 -8.87 -34.36 -16.64
C GLY A 136 -10.04 -35.26 -16.22
N ASN A 137 -10.06 -36.50 -16.70
CA ASN A 137 -11.22 -37.39 -16.49
C ASN A 137 -11.18 -38.16 -15.17
N ASP A 138 -10.00 -38.41 -14.58
CA ASP A 138 -9.86 -39.30 -13.41
C ASP A 138 -8.88 -38.82 -12.32
N ASN A 139 -8.13 -37.73 -12.51
CA ASN A 139 -7.19 -37.27 -11.47
C ASN A 139 -7.83 -36.25 -10.56
N LYS A 140 -7.69 -36.44 -9.24
CA LYS A 140 -8.07 -35.45 -8.23
C LYS A 140 -6.81 -34.85 -7.64
N LEU A 141 -6.74 -33.53 -7.64
CA LEU A 141 -5.77 -32.75 -6.89
C LEU A 141 -6.45 -32.28 -5.61
N GLU A 142 -5.91 -32.71 -4.48
CA GLU A 142 -6.36 -32.30 -3.15
C GLU A 142 -5.28 -31.40 -2.55
N VAL A 143 -5.67 -30.19 -2.16
CA VAL A 143 -4.77 -29.21 -1.54
C VAL A 143 -5.35 -28.79 -0.20
N TYR A 144 -4.61 -29.08 0.86
CA TYR A 144 -4.91 -28.56 2.19
C TYR A 144 -4.12 -27.29 2.43
N TYR A 145 -4.79 -26.29 2.96
CA TYR A 145 -4.19 -25.04 3.35
C TYR A 145 -4.39 -24.80 4.86
N PRO A 146 -3.31 -24.65 5.65
CA PRO A 146 -3.40 -24.46 7.09
C PRO A 146 -3.88 -23.06 7.46
N LYS A 147 -4.38 -22.90 8.69
CA LYS A 147 -4.61 -21.57 9.28
C LYS A 147 -3.27 -20.85 9.44
N VAL A 148 -3.20 -19.60 9.00
CA VAL A 148 -2.06 -18.71 9.20
C VAL A 148 -2.49 -17.58 10.14
N GLN A 149 -1.66 -17.26 11.12
CA GLN A 149 -1.83 -16.09 11.97
C GLN A 149 -0.45 -15.61 12.41
N MET A 150 0.03 -14.55 11.78
CA MET A 150 1.31 -13.93 12.09
C MET A 150 1.08 -12.55 12.67
N LYS A 151 1.79 -12.22 13.74
CA LYS A 151 1.71 -10.93 14.41
C LYS A 151 3.00 -10.15 14.24
N HIS A 152 2.89 -8.84 14.04
CA HIS A 152 3.99 -7.90 14.09
C HIS A 152 3.59 -6.68 14.94
N SER A 153 4.38 -6.36 15.97
CA SER A 153 4.07 -5.30 16.92
C SER A 153 5.02 -4.12 16.74
N VAL A 154 4.50 -2.90 16.85
CA VAL A 154 5.27 -1.65 16.69
C VAL A 154 4.81 -0.64 17.73
N GLU A 155 5.74 -0.05 18.46
CA GLU A 155 5.44 1.08 19.35
C GLU A 155 5.11 2.33 18.53
N PHE A 156 4.10 3.06 18.96
CA PHE A 156 3.67 4.31 18.36
C PHE A 156 4.72 5.39 18.64
N GLY A 157 5.13 6.09 17.58
CA GLY A 157 6.13 7.15 17.71
C GLY A 157 5.57 8.41 18.35
N GLU A 158 6.39 9.46 18.40
CA GLU A 158 5.97 10.77 18.94
C GLU A 158 4.95 11.49 18.05
N ASN A 159 4.85 11.11 16.76
CA ASN A 159 3.98 11.74 15.78
C ASN A 159 2.67 10.96 15.59
N SER A 160 1.62 11.67 15.18
CA SER A 160 0.32 11.08 14.81
C SER A 160 0.38 10.10 13.64
N TYR A 161 1.50 10.07 12.93
CA TYR A 161 1.71 9.28 11.72
C TYR A 161 2.97 8.43 11.81
N GLY A 162 2.99 7.38 10.99
CA GLY A 162 4.15 6.52 10.88
C GLY A 162 4.00 5.52 9.75
N TYR A 163 5.07 4.76 9.54
CA TYR A 163 5.07 3.65 8.61
C TYR A 163 6.04 2.57 9.05
N ILE A 164 5.80 1.35 8.57
CA ILE A 164 6.75 0.25 8.60
C ILE A 164 6.79 -0.44 7.26
N LYS A 165 7.92 -1.09 6.97
CA LYS A 165 7.98 -2.06 5.89
C LYS A 165 7.25 -3.33 6.32
N ILE A 166 6.47 -3.94 5.43
CA ILE A 166 5.85 -5.24 5.70
C ILE A 166 6.96 -6.26 6.04
N PRO A 167 6.80 -7.06 7.12
CA PRO A 167 7.77 -8.09 7.49
C PRO A 167 8.05 -9.04 6.33
N SER A 168 9.33 -9.35 6.09
CA SER A 168 9.73 -10.24 4.97
C SER A 168 9.11 -11.63 5.09
N GLU A 169 8.91 -12.10 6.31
CA GLU A 169 8.32 -13.41 6.63
C GLU A 169 6.88 -13.51 6.09
N TRP A 170 6.14 -12.40 6.04
CA TRP A 170 4.80 -12.38 5.47
C TRP A 170 4.84 -12.64 3.96
N LYS A 171 5.81 -12.05 3.26
CA LYS A 171 6.01 -12.29 1.82
C LYS A 171 6.41 -13.73 1.54
N GLU A 172 7.26 -14.31 2.38
CA GLU A 172 7.68 -15.72 2.26
C GLU A 172 6.50 -16.67 2.44
N VAL A 173 5.66 -16.42 3.46
CA VAL A 173 4.46 -17.23 3.70
C VAL A 173 3.51 -17.11 2.53
N ILE A 174 3.16 -15.90 2.07
CA ILE A 174 2.27 -15.70 0.92
C ILE A 174 2.83 -16.41 -0.33
N GLY A 175 4.11 -16.17 -0.66
CA GLY A 175 4.75 -16.74 -1.85
C GLY A 175 4.91 -18.26 -1.81
N SER A 176 4.98 -18.88 -0.62
CA SER A 176 5.10 -20.34 -0.49
C SER A 176 3.86 -21.10 -1.00
N PHE A 177 2.68 -20.50 -0.90
CA PHE A 177 1.42 -21.09 -1.36
C PHE A 177 1.05 -20.71 -2.81
N ASP A 178 1.74 -19.72 -3.40
CA ASP A 178 1.57 -19.30 -4.80
C ASP A 178 2.26 -20.23 -5.83
N SER A 179 2.86 -21.34 -5.37
CA SER A 179 3.64 -22.28 -6.20
C SER A 179 2.86 -23.02 -7.30
N TYR A 180 1.53 -22.84 -7.39
CA TYR A 180 0.68 -23.41 -8.45
C TYR A 180 -0.33 -22.37 -8.98
N PRO A 181 0.09 -21.38 -9.79
CA PRO A 181 -0.86 -20.57 -10.51
C PRO A 181 -1.62 -21.47 -11.50
N ALA A 182 -2.95 -21.55 -11.37
CA ALA A 182 -3.75 -22.25 -12.36
C ALA A 182 -3.55 -21.56 -13.72
N GLU A 183 -2.93 -22.25 -14.68
CA GLU A 183 -2.67 -21.75 -16.04
C GLU A 183 -3.95 -21.25 -16.77
N THR A 184 -5.13 -21.61 -16.28
CA THR A 184 -6.43 -21.28 -16.89
C THR A 184 -7.17 -20.12 -16.22
N GLY A 185 -6.65 -19.50 -15.15
CA GLY A 185 -7.22 -18.26 -14.58
C GLY A 185 -8.67 -18.33 -14.10
N ILE A 186 -9.25 -19.52 -13.90
CA ILE A 186 -10.68 -19.70 -13.54
C ILE A 186 -10.86 -20.45 -12.20
N ILE A 187 -9.79 -20.88 -11.54
CA ILE A 187 -9.87 -21.33 -10.14
C ILE A 187 -9.55 -20.13 -9.25
N PRO A 188 -10.45 -19.70 -8.34
CA PRO A 188 -10.14 -18.62 -7.42
C PRO A 188 -8.91 -19.04 -6.63
N SER A 189 -7.89 -18.18 -6.58
CA SER A 189 -6.79 -18.25 -5.62
C SER A 189 -7.41 -18.16 -4.22
N SER A 190 -7.90 -19.30 -3.74
CA SER A 190 -8.77 -19.48 -2.57
C SER A 190 -7.98 -19.46 -1.25
N HIS A 191 -6.84 -18.78 -1.28
CA HIS A 191 -6.06 -18.37 -0.13
C HIS A 191 -6.08 -16.86 -0.04
N SER A 192 -7.21 -16.34 0.46
CA SER A 192 -7.31 -14.93 0.82
C SER A 192 -6.56 -14.74 2.13
N TYR A 193 -5.30 -14.31 2.01
CA TYR A 193 -4.64 -13.67 3.11
C TYR A 193 -5.36 -12.37 3.44
N MET A 194 -5.64 -12.15 4.71
CA MET A 194 -6.24 -10.92 5.20
C MET A 194 -5.23 -10.17 6.06
N TYR A 195 -5.22 -8.85 5.89
CA TYR A 195 -4.38 -7.96 6.67
C TYR A 195 -5.25 -7.26 7.70
N HIS A 196 -4.84 -7.35 8.96
CA HIS A 196 -5.58 -6.76 10.06
C HIS A 196 -4.68 -5.95 10.97
N TRP A 197 -5.31 -5.11 11.79
CA TRP A 197 -4.61 -4.34 12.82
C TRP A 197 -5.42 -4.25 14.12
N GLN A 198 -4.69 -4.03 15.21
CA GLN A 198 -5.19 -3.68 16.53
C GLN A 198 -4.36 -2.52 17.07
N ALA A 199 -5.04 -1.58 17.71
CA ALA A 199 -4.42 -0.46 18.42
C ALA A 199 -4.52 -0.69 19.93
N TYR A 200 -3.52 -0.24 20.67
CA TYR A 200 -3.49 -0.29 22.13
C TYR A 200 -3.02 1.04 22.71
N ASN A 201 -3.55 1.42 23.87
CA ASN A 201 -3.09 2.58 24.66
C ASN A 201 -1.95 2.19 25.63
N ASP A 202 -1.49 3.16 26.43
CA ASP A 202 -0.43 3.00 27.44
C ASP A 202 -0.76 1.92 28.48
N ASP A 203 -2.05 1.74 28.81
CA ASP A 203 -2.53 0.73 29.76
C ASP A 203 -2.61 -0.68 29.15
N GLY A 204 -2.34 -0.82 27.84
CA GLY A 204 -2.43 -2.07 27.09
C GLY A 204 -3.86 -2.47 26.74
N GLU A 205 -4.82 -1.55 26.83
CA GLU A 205 -6.21 -1.76 26.45
C GLU A 205 -6.41 -1.52 24.95
N SER A 206 -7.34 -2.25 24.33
CA SER A 206 -7.62 -2.09 22.90
C SER A 206 -8.32 -0.76 22.61
N VAL A 207 -7.79 -0.03 21.63
CA VAL A 207 -8.29 1.28 21.22
C VAL A 207 -9.13 1.17 19.95
N ARG A 208 -10.27 1.86 19.95
CA ARG A 208 -11.04 2.18 18.74
C ARG A 208 -10.63 3.55 18.26
N LEU A 209 -10.37 3.69 16.96
CA LEU A 209 -9.98 4.97 16.36
C LEU A 209 -11.19 5.87 16.10
N GLU A 210 -12.00 6.11 17.15
CA GLU A 210 -13.26 6.85 17.04
C GLU A 210 -13.01 8.28 16.59
N HIS A 211 -11.99 8.96 17.11
CA HIS A 211 -11.67 10.33 16.73
C HIS A 211 -11.12 10.40 15.30
N THR A 212 -10.27 9.45 14.90
CA THR A 212 -9.76 9.37 13.53
C THR A 212 -10.91 9.21 12.52
N PHE A 213 -11.87 8.32 12.79
CA PHE A 213 -12.93 8.02 11.82
C PHE A 213 -14.15 8.95 11.91
N ARG A 214 -14.38 9.64 13.03
CA ARG A 214 -15.54 10.51 13.23
C ARG A 214 -15.55 11.74 12.31
N HIS A 215 -14.38 12.27 12.01
CA HIS A 215 -14.22 13.52 11.25
C HIS A 215 -13.67 13.31 9.84
N GLY A 216 -13.45 12.07 9.43
CA GLY A 216 -13.18 11.74 8.03
C GLY A 216 -14.24 10.79 7.47
N GLY A 217 -14.19 10.56 6.17
CA GLY A 217 -15.24 9.76 5.53
C GLY A 217 -15.12 9.62 4.02
N GLY A 218 -14.04 10.12 3.43
CA GLY A 218 -13.81 10.05 1.99
C GLY A 218 -12.36 9.75 1.70
N GLY A 219 -12.15 8.83 0.77
CA GLY A 219 -10.85 8.60 0.17
C GLY A 219 -11.00 8.17 -1.28
N SER A 220 -9.99 8.47 -2.09
CA SER A 220 -9.87 8.02 -3.46
C SER A 220 -8.56 7.25 -3.58
N TYR A 221 -8.66 6.01 -4.03
CA TYR A 221 -7.51 5.14 -4.29
C TYR A 221 -7.58 4.67 -5.73
N GLY A 222 -6.44 4.68 -6.42
CA GLY A 222 -6.29 4.32 -7.81
C GLY A 222 -5.30 3.18 -7.99
N GLY A 223 -5.64 2.23 -8.86
CA GLY A 223 -4.78 1.11 -9.25
C GLY A 223 -4.69 -0.01 -8.20
N ASN A 224 -3.80 -0.96 -8.44
CA ASN A 224 -3.58 -2.14 -7.60
C ASN A 224 -2.50 -1.93 -6.52
N TYR A 225 -2.25 -0.67 -6.15
CA TYR A 225 -1.17 -0.28 -5.23
C TYR A 225 -1.60 -0.28 -3.77
N PHE A 226 -2.88 -0.54 -3.48
CA PHE A 226 -3.46 -0.19 -2.21
C PHE A 226 -4.33 -1.31 -1.65
N PHE A 227 -4.12 -1.64 -0.37
CA PHE A 227 -4.94 -2.61 0.37
C PHE A 227 -5.42 -2.00 1.68
N HIS A 228 -6.74 -2.09 1.91
CA HIS A 228 -7.33 -1.75 3.20
C HIS A 228 -7.01 -2.87 4.20
N MET A 229 -6.57 -2.47 5.39
CA MET A 229 -6.47 -3.38 6.53
C MET A 229 -7.71 -3.22 7.41
N THR A 230 -8.20 -4.33 7.98
CA THR A 230 -9.40 -4.33 8.82
C THR A 230 -9.01 -4.34 10.29
N GLN A 231 -9.68 -3.53 11.11
CA GLN A 231 -9.52 -3.62 12.57
C GLN A 231 -10.04 -4.97 13.04
N LEU A 232 -9.26 -5.70 13.83
CA LEU A 232 -9.74 -6.87 14.56
C LEU A 232 -10.14 -6.45 15.96
N PHE A 233 -11.27 -6.93 16.46
CA PHE A 233 -11.56 -6.83 17.87
C PHE A 233 -11.09 -8.08 18.60
N PRO A 234 -10.69 -7.99 19.88
CA PRO A 234 -10.26 -9.17 20.65
C PRO A 234 -11.26 -10.33 20.59
N GLU A 235 -12.56 -10.03 20.50
CA GLU A 235 -13.65 -11.00 20.39
C GLU A 235 -13.66 -11.77 19.05
N ASP A 236 -13.03 -11.23 18.01
CA ASP A 236 -12.95 -11.85 16.68
C ASP A 236 -11.76 -12.82 16.53
N MET A 237 -10.89 -12.92 17.55
CA MET A 237 -9.68 -13.75 17.54
C MET A 237 -9.84 -15.10 18.26
N GLU A 238 -11.05 -15.44 18.72
CA GLU A 238 -11.43 -16.75 19.30
C GLU A 238 -11.79 -17.79 18.22
#